data_AF-A0A7W1TMP8-F1
#
_entry.id   AF-A0A7W1TMP8-F1
#
_cell.length_a   1.000
_cell.length_b   1.000
_cell.length_c   1.000
_cell.angle_alpha   90.00
_cell.angle_beta   90.00
_cell.angle_gamma   90.00
#
_symmetry.space_group_name_H-M   'P 1'
#
loop_
_entity.id
_entity.type
_entity.pdbx_description
1 polymer ?
#
loop_
_entity_poly.entity_id
_entity_poly.type
_entity_poly.pdbx_seq_one_letter_code
_entity_poly.pdbx_strand_id
1 'polypeptide(L)'
;MNDMSFVMIFAFVGWLASSYAIKHSRLAVRWQRLVIVPLWLAWVGLALGGPIVNGSIAPGDALTSAAACTVGMMSFLFFSALRRKRSSR
;
A
#
# COMPACT_ATOMS: atom_id res chain seq x y z
N MET A 1 -18.02 -17.98 -2.25
CA MET A 1 -16.80 -17.89 -1.41
C MET A 1 -15.63 -18.19 -2.35
N ASN A 2 -14.88 -17.27 -2.98
CA ASN A 2 -14.17 -16.11 -2.42
C ASN A 2 -13.47 -15.27 -3.54
N ASP A 3 -14.17 -14.83 -4.60
CA ASP A 3 -13.53 -14.01 -5.65
C ASP A 3 -12.94 -12.70 -5.10
N MET A 4 -13.66 -12.07 -4.16
CA MET A 4 -13.23 -10.86 -3.44
C MET A 4 -11.89 -11.06 -2.72
N SER A 5 -11.72 -12.19 -2.03
CA SER A 5 -10.51 -12.48 -1.26
C SER A 5 -9.32 -12.70 -2.19
N PHE A 6 -9.53 -13.36 -3.35
CA PHE A 6 -8.47 -13.55 -4.33
C PHE A 6 -7.95 -12.22 -4.90
N VAL A 7 -8.85 -11.29 -5.23
CA VAL A 7 -8.45 -9.98 -5.79
C VAL A 7 -7.67 -9.15 -4.77
N MET A 8 -8.11 -9.13 -3.51
CA MET A 8 -7.37 -8.47 -2.43
C MET A 8 -6.00 -9.12 -2.18
N ILE A 9 -5.95 -10.45 -2.09
CA ILE A 9 -4.69 -11.19 -1.87
C ILE A 9 -3.74 -10.92 -3.04
N PHE A 10 -4.22 -10.95 -4.28
CA PHE A 10 -3.40 -10.72 -5.46
C PHE A 10 -2.81 -9.30 -5.48
N ALA A 11 -3.59 -8.28 -5.13
CA ALA A 11 -3.09 -6.92 -5.02
C ALA A 11 -2.10 -6.72 -3.87
N PHE A 12 -2.32 -7.37 -2.72
CA PHE A 12 -1.35 -7.37 -1.62
C PHE A 12 -0.04 -8.05 -2.02
N VAL A 13 -0.11 -9.20 -2.68
CA VAL A 13 1.07 -9.94 -3.15
C VAL A 13 1.81 -9.15 -4.23
N GLY A 14 1.10 -8.54 -5.19
CA GLY A 14 1.69 -7.69 -6.22
C GLY A 14 2.35 -6.43 -5.66
N TRP A 15 1.74 -5.83 -4.64
CA TRP A 15 2.32 -4.69 -3.93
C TRP A 15 3.56 -5.07 -3.11
N LEU A 16 3.52 -6.22 -2.41
CA LEU A 16 4.66 -6.75 -1.65
C LEU A 16 5.82 -7.13 -2.58
N ALA A 17 5.54 -7.80 -3.70
CA ALA A 17 6.55 -8.15 -4.70
C ALA A 17 7.22 -6.90 -5.27
N SER A 18 6.42 -5.87 -5.59
CA SER A 18 6.95 -4.60 -6.08
C SER A 18 7.75 -3.85 -5.02
N SER A 19 7.27 -3.84 -3.77
CA SER A 19 7.98 -3.24 -2.63
C SER A 19 9.30 -3.97 -2.35
N TYR A 20 9.34 -5.30 -2.51
CA TYR A 20 10.54 -6.11 -2.37
C TYR A 20 11.55 -5.82 -3.50
N ALA A 21 11.09 -5.77 -4.75
CA ALA A 21 11.91 -5.39 -5.89
C ALA A 21 12.51 -3.98 -5.75
N ILE A 22 11.72 -3.01 -5.26
CA ILE A 22 12.18 -1.65 -4.98
C ILE A 22 13.20 -1.65 -3.83
N LYS A 23 12.96 -2.43 -2.76
CA LYS A 23 13.90 -2.57 -1.64
C LYS A 23 15.24 -3.18 -2.04
N HIS A 24 15.21 -4.16 -2.95
CA HIS A 24 16.40 -4.83 -3.46
C HIS A 24 17.13 -4.01 -4.53
N SER A 25 16.46 -3.01 -5.09
CA SER A 25 17.07 -2.01 -5.96
C SER A 25 17.92 -1.05 -5.11
N ARG A 26 19.15 -0.75 -5.58
CA ARG A 26 20.14 0.14 -4.92
C ARG A 26 19.70 1.61 -4.78
N LEU A 27 18.40 1.92 -4.90
CA LEU A 27 17.86 3.26 -4.73
C LEU A 27 17.94 3.70 -3.27
N ALA A 28 18.31 4.96 -3.07
CA ALA A 28 18.33 5.54 -1.73
C ALA A 28 16.96 5.42 -1.05
N VAL A 29 16.97 5.14 0.26
CA VAL A 29 15.77 4.84 1.07
C VAL A 29 14.65 5.90 0.95
N ARG A 30 15.02 7.16 0.69
CA ARG A 30 14.06 8.25 0.42
C ARG A 30 13.27 8.03 -0.88
N TRP A 31 13.94 7.61 -1.95
CA TRP A 31 13.32 7.32 -3.24
C TRP A 31 12.47 6.06 -3.20
N GLN A 32 12.90 5.03 -2.45
CA GLN A 32 12.08 3.82 -2.24
C GLN A 32 10.71 4.18 -1.63
N ARG A 33 10.66 5.07 -0.63
CA ARG A 33 9.39 5.55 -0.05
C ARG A 33 8.52 6.31 -1.04
N LEU A 34 9.14 7.18 -1.84
CA LEU A 34 8.41 7.98 -2.83
C LEU A 34 7.79 7.15 -3.94
N VAL A 35 8.33 5.95 -4.22
CA VAL A 35 7.77 5.04 -5.24
C VAL A 35 6.75 4.08 -4.63
N ILE A 36 6.97 3.59 -3.41
CA ILE A 36 6.08 2.59 -2.77
C ILE A 36 4.68 3.16 -2.49
N VAL A 37 4.58 4.43 -2.10
CA VAL A 37 3.28 5.07 -1.76
C VAL A 37 2.36 5.24 -2.99
N PRO A 38 2.79 5.85 -4.11
CA PRO A 38 1.94 5.92 -5.30
C PRO A 38 1.69 4.54 -5.92
N LEU A 39 2.63 3.61 -5.79
CA LEU A 39 2.44 2.24 -6.28
C LEU A 39 1.39 1.47 -5.48
N TRP A 40 1.31 1.69 -4.16
CA TRP A 40 0.22 1.19 -3.33
C TRP A 40 -1.13 1.70 -3.84
N LEU A 41 -1.26 3.01 -4.10
CA LEU A 41 -2.50 3.60 -4.60
C LEU A 41 -2.91 3.02 -5.96
N ALA A 42 -1.95 2.77 -6.86
CA ALA A 42 -2.22 2.12 -8.13
C ALA A 42 -2.78 0.70 -7.94
N TRP A 43 -2.16 -0.11 -7.07
CA TRP A 43 -2.63 -1.46 -6.77
C TRP A 43 -4.00 -1.48 -6.08
N VAL A 44 -4.23 -0.54 -5.15
CA VAL A 44 -5.52 -0.37 -4.48
C VAL A 44 -6.62 0.00 -5.48
N GLY A 45 -6.37 0.94 -6.39
CA GLY A 45 -7.31 1.29 -7.45
C GLY A 45 -7.62 0.12 -8.37
N LEU A 46 -6.62 -0.71 -8.68
CA LEU A 46 -6.77 -1.90 -9.52
C LEU A 46 -7.57 -3.01 -8.80
N ALA A 47 -7.28 -3.25 -7.51
CA ALA A 47 -8.00 -4.22 -6.69
C ALA A 47 -9.43 -3.80 -6.37
N LEU A 48 -9.69 -2.50 -6.19
CA LEU A 48 -11.01 -1.96 -5.88
C LEU A 48 -11.85 -1.72 -7.14
N GLY A 49 -11.22 -1.46 -8.29
CA GLY A 49 -11.92 -1.20 -9.55
C GLY A 49 -12.80 -2.37 -9.97
N GLY A 50 -12.31 -3.60 -9.92
CA GLY A 50 -13.11 -4.79 -10.22
C GLY A 50 -14.35 -4.94 -9.32
N PRO A 51 -14.18 -5.01 -7.98
CA PRO A 51 -15.28 -5.12 -7.03
C PRO A 51 -16.30 -3.99 -7.03
N ILE A 52 -15.85 -2.74 -7.21
CA ILE A 52 -16.72 -1.54 -7.28
C ILE A 52 -17.57 -1.60 -8.54
N VAL A 53 -16.97 -1.90 -9.70
CA VAL A 53 -17.69 -2.00 -10.98
C VAL A 53 -18.67 -3.17 -10.97
N ASN A 54 -18.34 -4.27 -10.28
CA ASN A 54 -19.22 -5.42 -10.14
C ASN A 54 -20.33 -5.25 -9.08
N GLY A 55 -20.42 -4.08 -8.41
CA GLY A 55 -21.44 -3.78 -7.39
C GLY A 55 -21.31 -4.57 -6.09
N SER A 56 -20.22 -5.32 -5.91
CA SER A 56 -20.01 -6.26 -4.81
C SER A 56 -19.55 -5.61 -3.50
N ILE A 57 -18.97 -4.40 -3.57
CA ILE A 57 -18.50 -3.63 -2.41
C ILE A 57 -18.93 -2.17 -2.61
N ALA A 58 -19.51 -1.57 -1.57
CA ALA A 58 -19.81 -0.15 -1.59
C ALA A 58 -18.51 0.65 -1.73
N PRO A 59 -18.43 1.61 -2.67
CA PRO A 59 -17.20 2.37 -2.90
C PRO A 59 -16.71 3.09 -1.63
N GLY A 60 -17.61 3.41 -0.70
CA GLY A 60 -17.27 3.99 0.61
C GLY A 60 -16.46 3.04 1.52
N ASP A 61 -16.83 1.76 1.62
CA ASP A 61 -16.11 0.79 2.48
C ASP A 61 -14.73 0.44 1.92
N ALA A 62 -14.66 0.34 0.59
CA ALA A 62 -13.43 0.22 -0.17
C ALA A 62 -12.47 1.40 0.09
N LEU A 63 -12.97 2.63 -0.02
CA LEU A 63 -12.18 3.85 0.26
C LEU A 63 -11.72 3.90 1.72
N THR A 64 -12.60 3.55 2.65
CA THR A 64 -12.30 3.62 4.09
C THR A 64 -11.20 2.64 4.47
N SER A 65 -11.26 1.42 3.92
CA SER A 65 -10.21 0.41 4.10
C SER A 65 -8.87 0.84 3.50
N ALA A 66 -8.89 1.38 2.28
CA ALA A 66 -7.70 1.92 1.63
C ALA A 66 -7.10 3.12 2.37
N ALA A 67 -7.95 4.01 2.89
CA ALA A 67 -7.54 5.17 3.68
C ALA A 67 -6.91 4.73 5.00
N ALA A 68 -7.51 3.76 5.71
CA ALA A 68 -6.95 3.21 6.95
C ALA A 68 -5.56 2.60 6.73
N CYS A 69 -5.36 1.84 5.66
CA CYS A 69 -4.05 1.31 5.29
C CYS A 69 -3.04 2.41 4.97
N THR A 70 -3.45 3.44 4.21
CA THR A 70 -2.58 4.58 3.86
C THR A 70 -2.16 5.37 5.10
N VAL A 71 -3.09 5.61 6.02
CA VAL A 71 -2.82 6.29 7.30
C VAL A 71 -1.89 5.47 8.18
N GLY A 72 -2.10 4.16 8.29
CA GLY A 72 -1.22 3.25 9.03
C GLY A 72 0.20 3.26 8.46
N MET A 73 0.33 3.24 7.13
CA MET A 73 1.62 3.33 6.45
C MET A 73 2.30 4.68 6.70
N MET A 74 1.60 5.80 6.53
CA MET A 74 2.15 7.14 6.81
C MET A 74 2.60 7.28 8.26
N SER A 75 1.81 6.77 9.21
CA SER A 75 2.16 6.75 10.63
C SER A 75 3.44 5.97 10.87
N PHE A 76 3.57 4.76 10.29
CA PHE A 76 4.79 3.96 10.39
C PHE A 76 6.00 4.69 9.78
N LEU A 77 5.84 5.33 8.61
CA LEU A 77 6.89 6.10 7.95
C LEU A 77 7.31 7.31 8.80
N PHE A 78 6.38 7.98 9.45
CA PHE A 78 6.62 9.12 10.33
C PHE A 78 7.35 8.68 11.61
N PHE A 79 6.87 7.64 12.30
CA PHE A 79 7.52 7.09 13.49
C PHE A 79 8.94 6.58 13.21
N SER A 80 9.15 5.92 12.07
CA SER A 80 10.48 5.46 11.67
C SER A 80 11.42 6.61 11.28
N ALA A 81 10.89 7.70 10.72
CA ALA A 81 11.67 8.92 10.49
C ALA A 81 12.07 9.59 11.82
N LEU A 82 11.14 9.65 12.78
CA LEU A 82 11.40 10.15 14.15
C LEU A 82 12.45 9.30 14.87
N ARG A 83 12.38 7.96 14.80
CA ARG A 83 13.38 7.06 15.39
C ARG A 83 14.78 7.27 14.81
N ARG A 84 14.91 7.43 13.48
CA ARG A 84 16.22 7.73 12.85
C ARG A 84 16.82 9.03 13.36
N LYS A 85 16.00 10.06 13.61
CA LYS A 85 16.45 11.34 14.15
C LYS A 85 16.95 11.24 15.60
N ARG A 86 16.42 10.28 16.37
CA ARG A 86 16.76 10.08 17.79
C ARG A 86 18.05 9.27 18.00
N SER A 87 18.42 8.40 17.06
CA SER A 87 19.64 7.57 17.13
C SER A 87 20.94 8.31 16.74
N SER A 88 20.85 9.57 16.33
CA SER A 88 22.00 10.41 15.93
C SER A 88 22.41 11.42 17.01
N ARG A 89 21.83 11.34 18.22
CA ARG A 89 22.26 12.05 19.42
C ARG A 89 22.85 11.04 20.38
#